data_AF-A0A9D9RDQ9-F1
#
_entry.id   AF-A0A9D9RDQ9-F1
#
_cell.length_a   1.000
_cell.length_b   1.000
_cell.length_c   1.000
_cell.angle_alpha   90.00
_cell.angle_beta   90.00
_cell.angle_gamma   90.00
#
_symmetry.space_group_name_H-M   'P 1'
#
loop_
_entity.id
_entity.type
_entity.pdbx_description
1 polymer ?
#
loop_
_entity_poly.entity_id
_entity_poly.type
_entity_poly.pdbx_seq_one_letter_code
_entity_poly.pdbx_strand_id
1 'polypeptide(L)'
;MWIDTQLLEQEQREAEESGSVKQLHRSEVPVEQTWDMTTVFPSVEAWEEAFAELLPKRGLLTEYRGRLTESAEALYEAVRTRQEFMIELMKIGAYAFHRADEDTSDTTFLAMKGRLGAVIASAMGDDAWFEPEVIEIPPETLEHFIEEKPELAEYRHAFEMILREKKYKLSQAEEILLAKASQILGAPDEIFGILSNADMTFDPIVNEKGETVPMSHSHLGVYLESRDPRVRRDAFKSMYKTFGQFRNTCA
;
A
#
# COMPACT_ATOMS: atom_id res chain seq x y z
N MET A 1 28.29 24.74 14.76
CA MET A 1 29.11 23.91 13.86
C MET A 1 28.57 24.18 12.48
N TRP A 2 29.15 25.17 11.80
CA TRP A 2 28.67 25.62 10.50
C TRP A 2 29.17 24.60 9.47
N ILE A 3 28.25 23.98 8.73
CA ILE A 3 28.61 23.16 7.57
C ILE A 3 29.27 24.11 6.58
N ASP A 4 30.51 23.81 6.22
CA ASP A 4 31.33 24.66 5.38
C ASP A 4 30.66 24.80 4.01
N THR A 5 30.21 26.00 3.70
CA THR A 5 29.39 26.28 2.51
C THR A 5 30.21 26.04 1.24
N GLN A 6 31.54 26.13 1.34
CA GLN A 6 32.43 25.80 0.25
C GLN A 6 32.47 24.30 -0.04
N LEU A 7 32.27 23.44 0.96
CA LEU A 7 32.24 21.98 0.77
C LEU A 7 31.00 21.56 -0.01
N LEU A 8 29.84 22.14 0.33
CA LEU A 8 28.57 21.90 -0.38
C LEU A 8 28.61 22.42 -1.83
N GLU A 9 29.23 23.57 -2.07
CA GLU A 9 29.39 24.11 -3.42
C GLU A 9 30.40 23.30 -4.24
N GLN A 10 31.39 22.68 -3.59
CA GLN A 10 32.35 21.79 -4.22
C GLN A 10 31.72 20.43 -4.57
N GLU A 11 30.92 19.85 -3.66
CA GLU A 11 30.12 18.63 -3.93
C GLU A 11 29.09 18.87 -5.04
N GLN A 12 28.45 20.04 -5.08
CA GLN A 12 27.52 20.40 -6.16
C GLN A 12 28.24 20.59 -7.50
N ARG A 13 29.44 21.19 -7.51
CA ARG A 13 30.26 21.29 -8.73
C ARG A 13 30.78 19.94 -9.19
N GLU A 14 31.19 19.05 -8.29
CA GLU A 14 31.63 17.70 -8.63
C GLU A 14 30.46 16.87 -9.19
N ALA A 15 29.24 17.05 -8.66
CA ALA A 15 28.03 16.44 -9.21
C ALA A 15 27.62 17.03 -10.58
N GLU A 16 27.86 18.31 -10.83
CA GLU A 16 27.64 18.96 -12.12
C GLU A 16 28.72 18.63 -13.16
N GLU A 17 29.98 18.43 -12.74
CA GLU A 17 31.12 18.05 -13.59
C GLU A 17 31.17 16.54 -13.89
N SER A 18 30.63 15.69 -13.01
CA SER A 18 30.40 14.27 -13.31
C SER A 18 29.17 14.13 -14.21
N GLY A 19 29.35 14.40 -15.51
CA GLY A 19 28.27 14.41 -16.50
C GLY A 19 27.31 13.22 -16.32
N SER A 20 26.00 13.52 -16.29
CA SER A 20 24.88 12.57 -16.35
C SER A 20 25.20 11.23 -15.68
N VAL A 21 24.91 11.08 -14.38
CA VAL A 21 24.88 9.75 -13.73
C VAL A 21 24.21 8.77 -14.70
N LYS A 22 25.00 7.83 -15.26
CA LYS A 22 24.48 6.89 -16.26
C LYS A 22 23.37 6.11 -15.58
N GLN A 23 22.13 6.31 -16.03
CA GLN A 23 21.03 5.48 -15.57
C GLN A 23 21.32 4.05 -16.03
N LEU A 24 21.54 3.16 -15.06
CA LEU A 24 21.82 1.76 -15.31
C LEU A 24 20.50 1.03 -15.57
N HIS A 25 20.51 0.08 -16.51
CA HIS A 25 19.46 -0.94 -16.56
C HIS A 25 19.59 -1.86 -15.34
N ARG A 26 18.48 -2.45 -14.92
CA ARG A 26 18.47 -3.39 -13.78
C ARG A 26 19.49 -4.53 -13.95
N SER A 27 19.68 -5.00 -15.18
CA SER A 27 20.65 -6.04 -15.55
C SER A 27 22.12 -5.60 -15.47
N GLU A 28 22.39 -4.29 -15.43
CA GLU A 28 23.74 -3.71 -15.32
C GLU A 28 24.14 -3.43 -13.85
N VAL A 29 23.22 -3.56 -12.90
CA VAL A 29 23.49 -3.32 -11.47
C VAL A 29 24.26 -4.51 -10.88
N PRO A 30 25.41 -4.28 -10.20
CA PRO A 30 26.18 -5.35 -9.55
C PRO A 30 25.35 -6.14 -8.54
N VAL A 31 25.48 -7.46 -8.52
CA VAL A 31 24.63 -8.36 -7.71
C VAL A 31 24.74 -8.05 -6.21
N GLU A 32 25.93 -7.65 -5.73
CA GLU A 32 26.18 -7.24 -4.36
C GLU A 32 25.42 -5.98 -3.93
N GLN A 33 24.88 -5.21 -4.88
CA GLN A 33 24.00 -4.06 -4.65
C GLN A 33 22.53 -4.40 -4.82
N THR A 34 22.18 -5.68 -4.91
CA THR A 34 20.81 -6.17 -5.12
C THR A 34 20.36 -7.03 -3.95
N TRP A 35 19.05 -7.10 -3.73
CA TRP A 35 18.50 -8.09 -2.80
C TRP A 35 18.63 -9.51 -3.38
N ASP A 36 18.87 -10.49 -2.51
CA ASP A 36 18.98 -11.89 -2.92
C ASP A 36 17.63 -12.61 -2.83
N MET A 37 16.93 -12.66 -3.96
CA MET A 37 15.62 -13.31 -4.06
C MET A 37 15.69 -14.84 -4.06
N THR A 38 16.90 -15.43 -4.20
CA THR A 38 17.08 -16.89 -4.15
C THR A 38 16.80 -17.46 -2.76
N THR A 39 16.88 -16.61 -1.72
CA THR A 39 16.50 -16.93 -0.34
C THR A 39 15.00 -17.20 -0.17
N VAL A 40 14.16 -16.68 -1.07
CA VAL A 40 12.71 -16.88 -1.05
C VAL A 40 12.33 -18.03 -1.99
N PHE A 41 12.72 -17.91 -3.27
CA PHE A 41 12.62 -18.98 -4.27
C PHE A 41 13.89 -19.03 -5.12
N PRO A 42 14.49 -20.21 -5.32
CA PRO A 42 15.76 -20.33 -6.04
C PRO A 42 15.64 -19.98 -7.53
N SER A 43 14.44 -20.05 -8.11
CA SER A 43 14.18 -19.68 -9.50
C SER A 43 12.72 -19.30 -9.72
N VAL A 44 12.41 -18.78 -10.92
CA VAL A 44 11.05 -18.47 -11.35
C VAL A 44 10.22 -19.76 -11.47
N GLU A 45 10.84 -20.87 -11.90
CA GLU A 45 10.17 -22.17 -12.01
C GLU A 45 9.74 -22.69 -10.63
N ALA A 46 10.60 -22.56 -9.61
CA ALA A 46 10.25 -22.91 -8.24
C ALA A 46 9.10 -22.05 -7.68
N TRP A 47 9.04 -20.77 -8.10
CA TRP A 47 7.91 -19.91 -7.77
C TRP A 47 6.62 -20.35 -8.48
N GLU A 48 6.69 -20.69 -9.78
CA GLU A 48 5.51 -21.13 -10.55
C GLU A 48 4.94 -22.44 -10.01
N GLU A 49 5.80 -23.37 -9.59
CA GLU A 49 5.38 -24.61 -8.92
C GLU A 49 4.65 -24.32 -7.60
N ALA A 50 5.26 -23.52 -6.71
CA ALA A 50 4.64 -23.14 -5.45
C ALA A 50 3.32 -22.36 -5.65
N PHE A 51 3.28 -21.49 -6.66
CA PHE A 51 2.06 -20.76 -7.02
C PHE A 51 0.96 -21.71 -7.50
N ALA A 52 1.28 -22.69 -8.35
CA ALA A 52 0.33 -23.69 -8.83
C ALA A 52 -0.18 -24.60 -7.70
N GLU A 53 0.66 -24.93 -6.72
CA GLU A 53 0.29 -25.71 -5.53
C GLU A 53 -0.61 -24.93 -4.56
N LEU A 54 -0.46 -23.62 -4.46
CA LEU A 54 -1.29 -22.78 -3.60
C LEU A 54 -2.73 -22.66 -4.09
N LEU A 55 -2.94 -22.58 -5.41
CA LEU A 55 -4.26 -22.37 -6.02
C LEU A 55 -5.35 -23.33 -5.50
N PRO A 56 -5.16 -24.67 -5.49
CA PRO A 56 -6.17 -25.58 -4.98
C PRO A 56 -6.37 -25.47 -3.45
N LYS A 57 -5.35 -25.06 -2.69
CA LYS A 57 -5.45 -24.88 -1.23
C LYS A 57 -6.39 -23.75 -0.83
N ARG A 58 -6.75 -22.85 -1.75
CA ARG A 58 -7.72 -21.76 -1.47
C ARG A 58 -9.06 -22.29 -0.96
N GLY A 59 -9.48 -23.48 -1.40
CA GLY A 59 -10.72 -24.11 -0.92
C GLY A 59 -10.73 -24.32 0.60
N LEU A 60 -9.57 -24.54 1.21
CA LEU A 60 -9.41 -24.73 2.65
C LEU A 60 -9.82 -23.50 3.46
N LEU A 61 -9.74 -22.29 2.87
CA LEU A 61 -10.18 -21.04 3.52
C LEU A 61 -11.69 -21.03 3.82
N THR A 62 -12.48 -21.89 3.18
CA THR A 62 -13.94 -21.93 3.35
C THR A 62 -14.45 -23.17 4.08
N GLU A 63 -13.56 -24.12 4.40
CA GLU A 63 -13.92 -25.44 4.92
C GLU A 63 -14.60 -25.38 6.30
N TYR A 64 -14.22 -24.40 7.12
CA TYR A 64 -14.72 -24.22 8.49
C TYR A 64 -15.81 -23.15 8.61
N ARG A 65 -16.31 -22.63 7.48
CA ARG A 65 -17.35 -21.60 7.49
C ARG A 65 -18.64 -22.12 8.14
N GLY A 66 -19.16 -21.36 9.10
CA GLY A 66 -20.35 -21.69 9.89
C GLY A 66 -20.09 -22.67 11.02
N ARG A 67 -18.82 -23.03 11.29
CA ARG A 67 -18.45 -24.13 12.20
C ARG A 67 -17.56 -23.70 13.36
N LEU A 68 -17.20 -22.42 13.47
CA LEU A 68 -16.26 -21.93 14.50
C LEU A 68 -16.77 -22.14 15.94
N THR A 69 -18.08 -22.30 16.14
CA THR A 69 -18.68 -22.54 17.46
C THR A 69 -18.91 -24.02 17.76
N GLU A 70 -18.59 -24.95 16.84
CA GLU A 70 -18.83 -26.39 17.04
C GLU A 70 -17.97 -26.98 18.16
N SER A 71 -16.70 -26.59 18.24
CA SER A 71 -15.74 -27.04 19.25
C SER A 71 -14.45 -26.20 19.26
N ALA A 72 -13.64 -26.33 20.31
CA ALA A 72 -12.31 -25.73 20.38
C ALA A 72 -11.39 -26.22 19.24
N GLU A 73 -11.48 -27.49 18.89
CA GLU A 73 -10.73 -28.09 17.78
C GLU A 73 -11.13 -27.46 16.43
N ALA A 74 -12.43 -27.24 16.18
CA ALA A 74 -12.89 -26.62 14.94
C ALA A 74 -12.38 -25.19 14.79
N LEU A 75 -12.38 -24.40 15.87
CA LEU A 75 -11.81 -23.05 15.87
C LEU A 75 -10.29 -23.08 15.64
N TYR A 76 -9.58 -23.98 16.32
CA TYR A 76 -8.13 -24.12 16.18
C TYR A 76 -7.72 -24.48 14.76
N GLU A 77 -8.35 -25.49 14.18
CA GLU A 77 -8.05 -25.92 12.82
C GLU A 77 -8.40 -24.83 11.78
N ALA A 78 -9.51 -24.11 11.96
CA ALA A 78 -9.84 -22.97 11.10
C ALA A 78 -8.76 -21.88 11.12
N VAL A 79 -8.27 -21.51 12.30
CA VAL A 79 -7.22 -20.48 12.46
C VAL A 79 -5.90 -20.96 11.87
N ARG A 80 -5.51 -22.19 12.18
CA ARG A 80 -4.27 -22.81 11.70
C ARG A 80 -4.25 -22.91 10.18
N THR A 81 -5.30 -23.46 9.59
CA THR A 81 -5.44 -23.59 8.13
C THR A 81 -5.40 -22.24 7.42
N ARG A 82 -6.10 -21.22 7.94
CA ARG A 82 -6.00 -19.85 7.41
C ARG A 82 -4.58 -19.33 7.50
N GLN A 83 -3.92 -19.46 8.64
CA GLN A 83 -2.58 -18.94 8.86
C GLN A 83 -1.56 -19.60 7.92
N GLU A 84 -1.60 -20.92 7.79
CA GLU A 84 -0.71 -21.67 6.89
C GLU A 84 -0.87 -21.20 5.44
N PHE A 85 -2.12 -21.07 4.96
CA PHE A 85 -2.39 -20.55 3.62
C PHE A 85 -1.85 -19.12 3.45
N MET A 86 -2.09 -18.24 4.42
CA MET A 86 -1.64 -16.84 4.36
C MET A 86 -0.11 -16.72 4.38
N ILE A 87 0.59 -17.56 5.14
CA ILE A 87 2.06 -17.60 5.16
C ILE A 87 2.62 -18.01 3.79
N GLU A 88 2.06 -19.06 3.17
CA GLU A 88 2.47 -19.48 1.83
C GLU A 88 2.19 -18.38 0.79
N LEU A 89 1.00 -17.78 0.83
CA LEU A 89 0.61 -16.68 -0.04
C LEU A 89 1.54 -15.47 0.12
N MET A 90 1.90 -15.10 1.36
CA MET A 90 2.83 -14.01 1.64
C MET A 90 4.23 -14.29 1.08
N LYS A 91 4.74 -15.52 1.20
CA LYS A 91 6.04 -15.90 0.65
C LYS A 91 6.06 -15.80 -0.87
N ILE A 92 5.03 -16.33 -1.52
CA ILE A 92 4.82 -16.24 -2.98
C ILE A 92 4.72 -14.77 -3.40
N GLY A 93 4.03 -13.95 -2.60
CA GLY A 93 3.87 -12.53 -2.84
C GLY A 93 5.14 -11.73 -2.71
N ALA A 94 5.90 -11.91 -1.64
CA ALA A 94 7.17 -11.24 -1.46
C ALA A 94 8.06 -11.40 -2.71
N TYR A 95 8.16 -12.62 -3.24
CA TYR A 95 8.93 -12.85 -4.47
C TYR A 95 8.41 -12.05 -5.67
N ALA A 96 7.13 -12.22 -6.03
CA ALA A 96 6.59 -11.58 -7.24
C ALA A 96 6.60 -10.05 -7.17
N PHE A 97 6.27 -9.48 -6.00
CA PHE A 97 6.26 -8.03 -5.81
C PHE A 97 7.68 -7.46 -5.86
N HIS A 98 8.64 -8.02 -5.11
CA HIS A 98 10.03 -7.53 -5.12
C HIS A 98 10.67 -7.66 -6.50
N ARG A 99 10.46 -8.79 -7.20
CA ARG A 99 10.99 -8.97 -8.57
C ARG A 99 10.40 -7.96 -9.56
N ALA A 100 9.12 -7.60 -9.43
CA ALA A 100 8.48 -6.61 -10.29
C ALA A 100 8.93 -5.17 -9.98
N ASP A 101 9.31 -4.90 -8.73
CA ASP A 101 9.79 -3.58 -8.32
C ASP A 101 11.27 -3.37 -8.68
N GLU A 102 12.03 -4.44 -8.99
CA GLU A 102 13.40 -4.36 -9.52
C GLU A 102 13.48 -3.66 -10.90
N ASP A 103 12.53 -3.96 -11.78
CA ASP A 103 12.40 -3.36 -13.10
C ASP A 103 10.93 -3.35 -13.51
N THR A 104 10.28 -2.21 -13.35
CA THR A 104 8.86 -2.05 -13.68
C THR A 104 8.59 -2.06 -15.19
N SER A 105 9.60 -2.23 -16.04
CA SER A 105 9.45 -2.47 -17.48
C SER A 105 9.51 -3.95 -17.87
N ASP A 106 9.92 -4.84 -16.95
CA ASP A 106 9.95 -6.28 -17.17
C ASP A 106 8.53 -6.87 -17.12
N THR A 107 8.02 -7.23 -18.30
CA THR A 107 6.66 -7.76 -18.46
C THR A 107 6.47 -9.13 -17.79
N THR A 108 7.54 -9.89 -17.56
CA THR A 108 7.49 -11.21 -16.92
C THR A 108 7.07 -11.07 -15.46
N PHE A 109 7.77 -10.24 -14.70
CA PHE A 109 7.48 -10.04 -13.28
C PHE A 109 6.21 -9.22 -13.05
N LEU A 110 5.89 -8.28 -13.95
CA LEU A 110 4.58 -7.62 -13.95
C LEU A 110 3.41 -8.60 -14.15
N ALA A 111 3.55 -9.57 -15.06
CA ALA A 111 2.52 -10.59 -15.28
C ALA A 111 2.36 -11.51 -14.05
N MET A 112 3.46 -11.90 -13.41
CA MET A 112 3.43 -12.66 -12.15
C MET A 112 2.72 -11.89 -11.04
N LYS A 113 3.08 -10.62 -10.82
CA LYS A 113 2.42 -9.70 -9.86
C LYS A 113 0.93 -9.56 -10.15
N GLY A 114 0.56 -9.41 -11.43
CA GLY A 114 -0.85 -9.33 -11.85
C GLY A 114 -1.65 -10.60 -11.56
N ARG A 115 -1.12 -11.78 -11.92
CA ARG A 115 -1.74 -13.08 -11.62
C ARG A 115 -1.94 -13.29 -10.13
N LEU A 116 -0.92 -12.97 -9.34
CA LEU A 116 -0.99 -13.05 -7.89
C LEU A 116 -2.02 -12.09 -7.30
N GLY A 117 -2.11 -10.85 -7.80
CA GLY A 117 -3.10 -9.87 -7.34
C GLY A 117 -4.54 -10.39 -7.44
N ALA A 118 -4.87 -11.10 -8.53
CA ALA A 118 -6.18 -11.73 -8.70
C ALA A 118 -6.42 -12.86 -7.68
N VAL A 119 -5.39 -13.64 -7.35
CA VAL A 119 -5.46 -14.71 -6.34
C VAL A 119 -5.63 -14.12 -4.95
N ILE A 120 -4.88 -13.07 -4.59
CA ILE A 120 -5.01 -12.36 -3.32
C ILE A 120 -6.44 -11.85 -3.16
N ALA A 121 -6.98 -11.15 -4.16
CA ALA A 121 -8.34 -10.64 -4.12
C ALA A 121 -9.38 -11.75 -3.92
N SER A 122 -9.21 -12.88 -4.62
CA SER A 122 -10.09 -14.05 -4.45
C SER A 122 -9.97 -14.67 -3.06
N ALA A 123 -8.75 -14.84 -2.54
CA ALA A 123 -8.49 -15.40 -1.23
C ALA A 123 -9.05 -14.52 -0.11
N MET A 124 -8.92 -13.19 -0.20
CA MET A 124 -9.55 -12.27 0.75
C MET A 124 -11.08 -12.40 0.75
N GLY A 125 -11.69 -12.60 -0.42
CA GLY A 125 -13.13 -12.86 -0.54
C GLY A 125 -13.53 -14.20 0.09
N ASP A 126 -12.76 -15.26 -0.15
CA ASP A 126 -12.97 -16.59 0.42
C ASP A 126 -12.73 -16.61 1.95
N ASP A 127 -11.98 -15.65 2.49
CA ASP A 127 -11.63 -15.52 3.90
C ASP A 127 -12.55 -14.59 4.71
N ALA A 128 -13.30 -13.71 4.03
CA ALA A 128 -14.05 -12.61 4.64
C ALA A 128 -15.16 -13.02 5.63
N TRP A 129 -15.51 -14.30 5.69
CA TRP A 129 -16.48 -14.85 6.64
C TRP A 129 -15.90 -15.02 8.05
N PHE A 130 -14.58 -15.17 8.19
CA PHE A 130 -13.97 -15.60 9.45
C PHE A 130 -14.18 -14.59 10.58
N GLU A 131 -13.82 -13.32 10.38
CA GLU A 131 -13.94 -12.31 11.43
C GLU A 131 -15.39 -12.08 11.88
N PRO A 132 -16.39 -11.97 10.98
CA PRO A 132 -17.79 -11.94 11.39
C PRO A 132 -18.19 -13.13 12.27
N GLU A 133 -17.76 -14.35 11.95
CA GLU A 133 -18.11 -15.53 12.76
C GLU A 133 -17.41 -15.53 14.12
N VAL A 134 -16.14 -15.10 14.19
CA VAL A 134 -15.43 -14.92 15.47
C VAL A 134 -16.14 -13.90 16.36
N ILE A 135 -16.66 -12.81 15.79
CA ILE A 135 -17.38 -11.76 16.53
C ILE A 135 -18.66 -12.28 17.18
N GLU A 136 -19.30 -13.28 16.59
CA GLU A 136 -20.51 -13.91 17.12
C GLU A 136 -20.24 -14.96 18.21
N ILE A 137 -18.99 -15.39 18.41
CA ILE A 137 -18.62 -16.30 19.50
C ILE A 137 -18.81 -15.58 20.84
N PRO A 138 -19.60 -16.14 21.78
CA PRO A 138 -19.71 -15.57 23.12
C PRO A 138 -18.34 -15.52 23.83
N PRO A 139 -17.98 -14.44 24.54
CA PRO A 139 -16.69 -14.33 25.22
C PRO A 139 -16.38 -15.51 26.15
N GLU A 140 -17.40 -16.01 26.86
CA GLU A 140 -17.28 -17.15 27.77
C GLU A 140 -16.99 -18.45 27.01
N THR A 141 -17.57 -18.62 25.82
CA THR A 141 -17.30 -19.78 24.94
C THR A 141 -15.88 -19.73 24.39
N LEU A 142 -15.43 -18.56 23.96
CA LEU A 142 -14.06 -18.40 23.46
C LEU A 142 -13.03 -18.70 24.55
N GLU A 143 -13.25 -18.20 25.78
CA GLU A 143 -12.34 -18.51 26.90
C GLU A 143 -12.34 -20.00 27.22
N HIS A 144 -13.51 -20.63 27.24
CA HIS A 144 -13.60 -22.08 27.43
C HIS A 144 -12.87 -22.87 26.35
N PHE A 145 -12.95 -22.44 25.08
CA PHE A 145 -12.20 -23.08 24.00
C PHE A 145 -10.69 -22.94 24.18
N ILE A 146 -10.20 -21.79 24.65
CA ILE A 146 -8.77 -21.60 24.94
C ILE A 146 -8.31 -22.48 26.12
N GLU A 147 -9.17 -22.71 27.11
CA GLU A 147 -8.89 -23.64 28.21
C GLU A 147 -8.86 -25.11 27.74
N GLU A 148 -9.79 -25.53 26.87
CA GLU A 148 -9.86 -26.88 26.33
C GLU A 148 -8.71 -27.19 25.35
N LYS A 149 -8.34 -26.21 24.52
CA LYS A 149 -7.29 -26.30 23.52
C LYS A 149 -6.24 -25.20 23.76
N PRO A 150 -5.22 -25.44 24.61
CA PRO A 150 -4.23 -24.45 24.98
C PRO A 150 -3.45 -23.82 23.81
N GLU A 151 -3.34 -24.51 22.67
CA GLU A 151 -2.72 -24.01 21.45
C GLU A 151 -3.46 -22.77 20.89
N LEU A 152 -4.75 -22.59 21.21
CA LEU A 152 -5.48 -21.36 20.88
C LEU A 152 -4.95 -20.12 21.61
N ALA A 153 -4.20 -20.29 22.70
CA ALA A 153 -3.63 -19.18 23.46
C ALA A 153 -2.64 -18.35 22.63
N GLU A 154 -1.96 -18.95 21.64
CA GLU A 154 -1.08 -18.25 20.71
C GLU A 154 -1.83 -17.20 19.87
N TYR A 155 -3.13 -17.41 19.64
CA TYR A 155 -4.00 -16.54 18.84
C TYR A 155 -4.87 -15.60 19.69
N ARG A 156 -4.75 -15.64 21.03
CA ARG A 156 -5.57 -14.85 21.95
C ARG A 156 -5.58 -13.36 21.58
N HIS A 157 -4.41 -12.80 21.32
CA HIS A 157 -4.31 -11.39 20.95
C HIS A 157 -5.05 -11.06 19.63
N ALA A 158 -5.00 -11.97 18.65
CA ALA A 158 -5.72 -11.79 17.39
C ALA A 158 -7.24 -11.79 17.61
N PHE A 159 -7.75 -12.71 18.44
CA PHE A 159 -9.17 -12.72 18.81
C PHE A 159 -9.58 -11.46 19.58
N GLU A 160 -8.77 -10.99 20.52
CA GLU A 160 -9.02 -9.74 21.25
C GLU A 160 -9.11 -8.54 20.32
N MET A 161 -8.25 -8.47 19.29
CA MET A 161 -8.29 -7.41 18.29
C MET A 161 -9.58 -7.47 17.46
N ILE A 162 -9.98 -8.66 16.99
CA ILE A 162 -11.24 -8.86 16.26
C ILE A 162 -12.45 -8.47 17.14
N LEU A 163 -12.48 -8.92 18.39
CA LEU A 163 -13.57 -8.62 19.33
C LEU A 163 -13.60 -7.14 19.72
N ARG A 164 -12.45 -6.47 19.78
CA ARG A 164 -12.39 -5.02 20.01
C ARG A 164 -13.07 -4.23 18.89
N GLU A 165 -13.09 -4.75 17.67
CA GLU A 165 -13.77 -4.13 16.54
C GLU A 165 -15.29 -4.29 16.60
N LYS A 166 -15.81 -5.29 17.32
CA LYS A 166 -17.26 -5.54 17.46
C LYS A 166 -18.04 -4.27 17.82
N LYS A 167 -17.50 -3.44 18.73
CA LYS A 167 -18.16 -2.20 19.17
C LYS A 167 -18.22 -1.09 18.10
N TYR A 168 -17.49 -1.26 16.99
CA TYR A 168 -17.48 -0.35 15.84
C TYR A 168 -18.23 -0.91 14.63
N LYS A 169 -18.73 -2.16 14.69
CA LYS A 169 -19.58 -2.73 13.63
C LYS A 169 -21.04 -2.40 13.92
N LEU A 170 -21.74 -1.92 12.90
CA LEU A 170 -23.17 -1.62 12.97
C LEU A 170 -23.98 -2.89 12.69
N SER A 171 -25.31 -2.79 12.73
CA SER A 171 -26.16 -3.87 12.23
C SER A 171 -25.93 -4.10 10.73
N GLN A 172 -26.19 -5.31 10.22
CA GLN A 172 -26.02 -5.62 8.80
C GLN A 172 -26.76 -4.64 7.86
N ALA A 173 -27.96 -4.18 8.25
CA ALA A 173 -28.72 -3.22 7.47
C ALA A 173 -28.04 -1.83 7.42
N GLU A 174 -27.44 -1.39 8.51
CA GLU A 174 -26.69 -0.13 8.62
C GLU A 174 -25.36 -0.20 7.87
N GLU A 175 -24.63 -1.33 7.95
CA GLU A 175 -23.40 -1.56 7.18
C GLU A 175 -23.67 -1.54 5.67
N ILE A 176 -24.76 -2.17 5.20
CA ILE A 176 -25.17 -2.12 3.79
C ILE A 176 -25.51 -0.68 3.37
N LEU A 177 -26.19 0.08 4.24
CA LEU A 177 -26.51 1.47 3.97
C LEU A 177 -25.24 2.32 3.85
N LEU A 178 -24.30 2.16 4.77
CA LEU A 178 -23.01 2.87 4.77
C LEU A 178 -22.17 2.50 3.54
N ALA A 179 -22.08 1.22 3.20
CA ALA A 179 -21.39 0.74 2.01
C ALA A 179 -21.98 1.35 0.72
N LYS A 180 -23.32 1.46 0.63
CA LYS A 180 -23.98 2.11 -0.51
C LYS A 180 -23.78 3.63 -0.53
N ALA A 181 -23.65 4.27 0.64
CA ALA A 181 -23.39 5.70 0.75
C ALA A 181 -21.93 6.07 0.43
N SER A 182 -20.99 5.12 0.49
CA SER A 182 -19.54 5.35 0.31
C SER A 182 -19.20 6.14 -0.96
N GLN A 183 -19.84 5.84 -2.08
CA GLN A 183 -19.63 6.56 -3.34
C GLN A 183 -20.01 8.05 -3.23
N ILE A 184 -21.13 8.35 -2.56
CA ILE A 184 -21.59 9.73 -2.38
C ILE A 184 -20.66 10.47 -1.41
N LEU A 185 -20.23 9.78 -0.34
CA LEU A 185 -19.34 10.34 0.66
C LEU A 185 -17.91 10.58 0.13
N GLY A 186 -17.45 9.80 -0.85
CA GLY A 186 -16.16 9.99 -1.51
C GLY A 186 -16.15 11.02 -2.65
N ALA A 187 -17.33 11.42 -3.15
CA ALA A 187 -17.43 12.36 -4.27
C ALA A 187 -16.73 13.72 -4.03
N PRO A 188 -16.77 14.34 -2.82
CA PRO A 188 -16.05 15.60 -2.58
C PRO A 188 -14.55 15.51 -2.83
N ASP A 189 -13.90 14.40 -2.44
CA ASP A 189 -12.46 14.19 -2.66
C ASP A 189 -12.13 14.06 -4.15
N GLU A 190 -12.97 13.33 -4.91
CA GLU A 190 -12.83 13.20 -6.36
C GLU A 190 -13.00 14.56 -7.06
N ILE A 191 -14.04 15.31 -6.70
CA ILE A 191 -14.32 16.65 -7.24
C ILE A 191 -13.17 17.60 -6.93
N PHE A 192 -12.67 17.60 -5.68
CA PHE A 192 -11.52 18.40 -5.31
C PHE A 192 -10.27 18.01 -6.12
N GLY A 193 -10.01 16.72 -6.28
CA GLY A 193 -8.89 16.21 -7.07
C GLY A 193 -8.94 16.63 -8.54
N ILE A 194 -10.11 16.58 -9.18
CA ILE A 194 -10.30 17.07 -10.56
C ILE A 194 -10.06 18.58 -10.61
N LEU A 195 -10.71 19.34 -9.72
CA LEU A 195 -10.57 20.79 -9.67
C LEU A 195 -9.10 21.21 -9.48
N SER A 196 -8.42 20.65 -8.47
CA SER A 196 -7.08 21.09 -8.08
C SER A 196 -5.99 20.68 -9.07
N ASN A 197 -6.16 19.55 -9.76
CA ASN A 197 -5.10 18.94 -10.56
C ASN A 197 -5.32 19.10 -12.07
N ALA A 198 -6.55 19.28 -12.54
CA ALA A 198 -6.87 19.40 -13.96
C ALA A 198 -7.39 20.79 -14.34
N ASP A 199 -8.31 21.36 -13.57
CA ASP A 199 -9.03 22.58 -13.97
C ASP A 199 -8.39 23.87 -13.48
N MET A 200 -7.74 23.85 -12.30
CA MET A 200 -7.06 25.02 -11.77
C MET A 200 -5.87 25.42 -12.65
N THR A 201 -5.80 26.71 -12.96
CA THR A 201 -4.66 27.31 -13.66
C THR A 201 -3.99 28.34 -12.76
N PHE A 202 -2.67 28.43 -12.90
CA PHE A 202 -1.84 29.28 -12.07
C PHE A 202 -1.13 30.32 -12.94
N ASP A 203 -0.98 31.52 -12.42
CA ASP A 203 -0.25 32.58 -13.12
C ASP A 203 1.23 32.15 -13.30
N PRO A 204 1.82 32.32 -14.49
CA PRO A 204 3.22 32.03 -14.70
C PRO A 204 4.11 32.99 -13.87
N ILE A 205 5.34 32.57 -13.60
CA ILE A 205 6.32 33.37 -12.86
C ILE A 205 7.56 33.63 -13.71
N VAL A 206 8.41 34.56 -13.27
CA VAL A 206 9.70 34.83 -13.91
C VAL A 206 10.81 34.16 -13.11
N ASN A 207 11.52 33.21 -13.72
CA ASN A 207 12.59 32.44 -13.06
C ASN A 207 13.86 33.30 -12.78
N GLU A 208 14.91 32.66 -12.27
CA GLU A 208 16.20 33.30 -11.94
C GLU A 208 16.94 33.83 -13.19
N LYS A 209 16.63 33.25 -14.37
CA LYS A 209 17.21 33.63 -15.67
C LYS A 209 16.43 34.75 -16.37
N GLY A 210 15.34 35.23 -15.76
CA GLY A 210 14.48 36.26 -16.35
C GLY A 210 13.45 35.71 -17.35
N GLU A 211 13.26 34.40 -17.43
CA GLU A 211 12.33 33.75 -18.35
C GLU A 211 10.97 33.54 -17.69
N THR A 212 9.88 33.72 -18.46
CA THR A 212 8.53 33.39 -18.01
C THR A 212 8.32 31.88 -18.08
N VAL A 213 8.04 31.26 -16.95
CA VAL A 213 7.87 29.81 -16.79
C VAL A 213 6.48 29.46 -16.25
N PRO A 214 5.89 28.32 -16.65
CA PRO A 214 4.57 27.90 -16.20
C PRO A 214 4.58 27.51 -14.72
N MET A 215 3.43 27.65 -14.06
CA MET A 215 3.23 27.28 -12.65
C MET A 215 2.27 26.09 -12.54
N SER A 216 2.61 25.09 -11.71
CA SER A 216 1.80 23.92 -11.37
C SER A 216 2.19 23.37 -9.99
N HIS A 217 1.45 22.39 -9.46
CA HIS A 217 1.82 21.69 -8.21
C HIS A 217 3.24 21.12 -8.25
N SER A 218 3.62 20.47 -9.35
CA SER A 218 4.95 19.87 -9.52
C SER A 218 6.08 20.90 -9.53
N HIS A 219 5.84 22.09 -10.09
CA HIS A 219 6.85 23.15 -10.14
C HIS A 219 6.99 23.91 -8.82
N LEU A 220 5.97 23.90 -7.96
CA LEU A 220 5.96 24.69 -6.71
C LEU A 220 7.13 24.34 -5.81
N GLY A 221 7.41 23.04 -5.61
CA GLY A 221 8.53 22.58 -4.79
C GLY A 221 9.86 23.15 -5.29
N VAL A 222 10.14 22.97 -6.58
CA VAL A 222 11.37 23.47 -7.24
C VAL A 222 11.51 24.98 -7.09
N TYR A 223 10.43 25.74 -7.29
CA TYR A 223 10.48 27.20 -7.18
C TYR A 223 10.59 27.71 -5.75
N LEU A 224 10.08 26.97 -4.77
CA LEU A 224 10.25 27.29 -3.35
C LEU A 224 11.68 27.01 -2.83
N GLU A 225 12.46 26.20 -3.55
CA GLU A 225 13.87 25.93 -3.23
C GLU A 225 14.85 26.89 -3.94
N SER A 226 14.35 27.72 -4.86
CA SER A 226 15.16 28.73 -5.58
C SER A 226 15.96 29.62 -4.61
N ARG A 227 17.21 29.94 -4.97
CA ARG A 227 18.07 30.84 -4.19
C ARG A 227 17.57 32.27 -4.25
N ASP A 228 16.91 32.68 -5.34
CA ASP A 228 16.27 34.00 -5.48
C ASP A 228 14.97 34.11 -4.64
N PRO A 229 14.93 34.97 -3.59
CA PRO A 229 13.73 35.17 -2.77
C PRO A 229 12.51 35.66 -3.54
N ARG A 230 12.71 36.34 -4.68
CA ARG A 230 11.63 36.81 -5.55
C ARG A 230 10.89 35.64 -6.18
N VAL A 231 11.62 34.65 -6.71
CA VAL A 231 11.05 33.46 -7.36
C VAL A 231 10.19 32.69 -6.35
N ARG A 232 10.70 32.45 -5.14
CA ARG A 232 9.93 31.79 -4.06
C ARG A 232 8.64 32.54 -3.75
N ARG A 233 8.71 33.86 -3.58
CA ARG A 233 7.55 34.71 -3.27
C ARG A 233 6.52 34.70 -4.38
N ASP A 234 6.96 34.80 -5.64
CA ASP A 234 6.07 34.90 -6.79
C ASP A 234 5.39 33.55 -7.06
N ALA A 235 6.10 32.43 -6.89
CA ALA A 235 5.54 31.07 -6.93
C ALA A 235 4.47 30.86 -5.85
N PHE A 236 4.78 31.22 -4.60
CA PHE A 236 3.82 31.16 -3.49
C PHE A 236 2.58 32.00 -3.79
N LYS A 237 2.74 33.25 -4.21
CA LYS A 237 1.61 34.14 -4.51
C LYS A 237 0.76 33.60 -5.66
N SER A 238 1.37 33.06 -6.72
CA SER A 238 0.63 32.48 -7.84
C SER A 238 -0.27 31.32 -7.36
N MET A 239 0.29 30.35 -6.64
CA MET A 239 -0.45 29.20 -6.11
C MET A 239 -1.61 29.63 -5.20
N TYR A 240 -1.31 30.41 -4.16
CA TYR A 240 -2.30 30.78 -3.15
C TYR A 240 -3.31 31.82 -3.64
N LYS A 241 -3.02 32.57 -4.72
CA LYS A 241 -4.01 33.42 -5.38
C LYS A 241 -5.12 32.57 -6.00
N THR A 242 -4.79 31.53 -6.76
CA THR A 242 -5.78 30.64 -7.38
C THR A 242 -6.59 29.91 -6.30
N PHE A 243 -5.94 29.29 -5.31
CA PHE A 243 -6.67 28.66 -4.19
C PHE A 243 -7.53 29.65 -3.41
N GLY A 244 -7.07 30.89 -3.24
CA GLY A 244 -7.86 31.96 -2.63
C GLY A 244 -9.13 32.34 -3.39
N GLN A 245 -9.13 32.20 -4.73
CA GLN A 245 -10.31 32.40 -5.57
C GLN A 245 -11.35 31.28 -5.37
N PHE A 246 -10.88 30.04 -5.21
CA PHE A 246 -11.73 28.87 -5.02
C PHE A 246 -11.94 28.49 -3.55
N ARG A 247 -11.55 29.33 -2.59
CA ARG A 247 -11.56 29.00 -1.16
C ARG A 247 -12.91 28.50 -0.63
N ASN A 248 -14.03 29.00 -1.17
CA ASN A 248 -15.37 28.59 -0.74
C ASN A 248 -15.77 27.25 -1.35
N THR A 249 -15.22 26.89 -2.50
CA THR A 249 -15.42 25.60 -3.16
C THR A 249 -14.59 24.50 -2.49
N CYS A 250 -13.44 24.87 -1.91
CA CYS A 250 -12.55 23.96 -1.20
C CYS A 250 -12.85 23.81 0.31
N ALA A 251 -13.70 24.66 0.88
CA ALA A 251 -14.05 24.67 2.30
C ALA A 251 -15.27 23.78 2.58
#